data_AF-A0AAN0SAZ8-F1
#
_entry.id   AF-A0AAN0SAZ8-F1
#
_cell.length_a   1.000
_cell.length_b   1.000
_cell.length_c   1.000
_cell.angle_alpha   90.00
_cell.angle_beta   90.00
_cell.angle_gamma   90.00
#
_symmetry.space_group_name_H-M   'P 1'
#
loop_
_entity.id
_entity.type
_entity.pdbx_description
1 polymer ?
#
loop_
_entity_poly.entity_id
_entity_poly.type
_entity_poly.pdbx_seq_one_letter_code
_entity_poly.pdbx_strand_id
1 'polypeptide(L)'
;MKNKFIGIILLFSSSTFAGDRVTSSWFTPVQVGADHNGPVFIIAPSGVADECSGNIIQSYKIVPDGATEDGYKSFTSIALTAQTSGKQVQVEYDNGPGCYAYRIIMK
;
A
#
# COMPACT_ATOMS: atom_id res chain seq x y z
N MET A 1 14.43 -19.40 53.69
CA MET A 1 14.50 -19.85 52.27
C MET A 1 14.13 -18.64 51.39
N LYS A 2 15.07 -18.14 50.58
CA LYS A 2 14.84 -16.95 49.72
C LYS A 2 14.46 -17.43 48.32
N ASN A 3 13.17 -17.39 47.98
CA ASN A 3 12.71 -17.64 46.61
C ASN A 3 13.03 -16.42 45.76
N LYS A 4 14.04 -16.55 44.90
CA LYS A 4 14.34 -15.57 43.85
C LYS A 4 13.40 -15.84 42.68
N PHE A 5 12.34 -15.04 42.55
CA PHE A 5 11.53 -15.00 41.33
C PHE A 5 12.38 -14.39 40.21
N ILE A 6 12.80 -15.21 39.25
CA ILE A 6 13.39 -14.76 38.00
C ILE A 6 12.24 -14.48 37.05
N GLY A 7 11.84 -13.21 36.94
CA GLY A 7 10.88 -12.76 35.94
C GLY A 7 11.54 -12.75 34.57
N ILE A 8 11.17 -13.71 33.72
CA ILE A 8 11.54 -13.71 32.30
C ILE A 8 10.71 -12.63 31.62
N ILE A 9 11.35 -11.51 31.27
CA ILE A 9 10.76 -10.49 30.41
C ILE A 9 10.81 -11.03 28.98
N LEU A 10 9.68 -11.57 28.51
CA LEU A 10 9.46 -11.85 27.10
C LEU A 10 9.31 -10.52 26.37
N LEU A 11 10.43 -10.03 25.81
CA LEU A 11 10.40 -9.00 24.78
C LEU A 11 9.71 -9.59 23.55
N PHE A 12 8.40 -9.38 23.42
CA PHE A 12 7.72 -9.52 22.15
C PHE A 12 8.23 -8.40 21.25
N SER A 13 9.34 -8.66 20.54
CA SER A 13 9.71 -7.89 19.38
C SER A 13 8.64 -8.11 18.33
N SER A 14 7.65 -7.21 18.29
CA SER A 14 6.72 -7.09 17.18
C SER A 14 7.55 -6.74 15.95
N SER A 15 7.90 -7.76 15.16
CA SER A 15 8.43 -7.58 13.82
C SER A 15 7.34 -6.90 13.00
N THR A 16 7.37 -5.57 12.96
CA THR A 16 6.67 -4.77 11.97
C THR A 16 7.14 -5.25 10.60
N PHE A 17 6.32 -6.03 9.91
CA PHE A 17 6.55 -6.44 8.52
C PHE A 17 6.38 -5.21 7.62
N ALA A 18 7.35 -4.29 7.65
CA ALA A 18 7.46 -3.23 6.67
C ALA A 18 8.15 -3.83 5.43
N GLY A 19 7.46 -3.84 4.29
CA GLY A 19 8.09 -4.19 3.02
C GLY A 19 9.12 -3.15 2.60
N ASP A 20 9.95 -3.51 1.62
CA ASP A 20 10.86 -2.58 0.96
C ASP A 20 10.08 -1.58 0.10
N ARG A 21 10.56 -0.33 0.04
CA ARG A 21 10.00 0.66 -0.89
C ARG A 21 10.44 0.34 -2.31
N VAL A 22 9.46 0.11 -3.17
CA VAL A 22 9.62 -0.22 -4.59
C VAL A 22 8.82 0.74 -5.45
N THR A 23 9.20 0.83 -6.72
CA THR A 23 8.51 1.67 -7.70
C THR A 23 8.03 0.81 -8.86
N SER A 24 6.75 0.91 -9.19
CA SER A 24 6.14 0.20 -10.33
C SER A 24 6.65 0.72 -11.68
N SER A 25 6.50 -0.09 -12.73
CA SER A 25 6.53 0.43 -14.10
C SER A 25 5.38 1.41 -14.35
N TRP A 26 5.44 2.22 -15.41
CA TRP A 26 4.29 3.03 -15.81
C TRP A 26 3.12 2.15 -16.28
N PHE A 27 1.92 2.42 -15.80
CA PHE A 27 0.71 1.67 -16.17
C PHE A 27 -0.53 2.56 -16.19
N THR A 28 -1.53 2.18 -16.98
CA THR A 28 -2.87 2.80 -16.90
C THR A 28 -3.70 2.02 -15.88
N PRO A 29 -4.27 2.66 -14.84
CA PRO A 29 -5.12 1.97 -13.88
C PRO A 29 -6.32 1.34 -14.57
N VAL A 30 -6.61 0.09 -14.22
CA VAL A 30 -7.79 -0.64 -14.74
C VAL A 30 -9.04 -0.20 -14.00
N GLN A 31 -8.91 0.02 -12.69
CA GLN A 31 -10.01 0.46 -11.83
C GLN A 31 -9.47 1.23 -10.63
N VAL A 32 -10.25 2.19 -10.16
CA VAL A 32 -10.05 2.89 -8.89
C VAL A 32 -11.34 2.79 -8.10
N GLY A 33 -11.26 2.36 -6.84
CA GLY A 33 -12.45 2.14 -6.01
C GLY A 33 -12.11 1.91 -4.55
N ALA A 34 -13.10 2.03 -3.66
CA ALA A 34 -12.94 1.76 -2.23
C ALA A 34 -12.91 0.25 -1.93
N ASP A 35 -12.23 -0.18 -0.86
CA ASP A 35 -12.58 -1.47 -0.26
C ASP A 35 -13.99 -1.38 0.28
N HIS A 36 -14.67 -2.53 0.38
CA HIS A 36 -15.98 -2.70 0.99
C HIS A 36 -16.16 -1.97 2.34
N ASN A 37 -15.08 -1.68 3.09
CA ASN A 37 -15.07 -0.85 4.30
C ASN A 37 -13.78 0.02 4.44
N GLY A 38 -13.07 0.35 3.36
CA GLY A 38 -11.65 0.73 3.46
C GLY A 38 -11.10 1.71 2.40
N PRO A 39 -9.77 1.97 2.45
CA PRO A 39 -9.11 2.97 1.63
C PRO A 39 -9.25 2.70 0.12
N VAL A 40 -9.16 3.74 -0.70
CA VAL A 40 -9.15 3.59 -2.17
C VAL A 40 -7.99 2.70 -2.61
N PHE A 41 -8.27 1.83 -3.57
CA PHE A 41 -7.32 1.01 -4.30
C PHE A 41 -7.09 1.56 -5.70
N ILE A 42 -5.86 1.38 -6.17
CA ILE A 42 -5.51 1.49 -7.58
C ILE A 42 -5.31 0.07 -8.08
N ILE A 43 -6.17 -0.42 -8.97
CA ILE A 43 -5.99 -1.73 -9.59
C ILE A 43 -5.10 -1.55 -10.82
N ALA A 44 -3.91 -2.13 -10.75
CA ALA A 44 -2.96 -2.17 -11.85
C ALA A 44 -3.26 -3.36 -12.79
N PRO A 45 -2.80 -3.30 -14.05
CA PRO A 45 -2.80 -4.46 -14.93
C PRO A 45 -1.97 -5.62 -14.37
N SER A 46 -2.23 -6.81 -14.87
CA SER A 46 -1.44 -7.99 -14.51
C SER A 46 0.01 -7.86 -14.91
N GLY A 47 0.91 -8.33 -14.05
CA GLY A 47 2.35 -8.16 -14.20
C GLY A 47 2.91 -6.87 -13.59
N VAL A 48 2.08 -5.93 -13.13
CA VAL A 48 2.56 -4.64 -12.56
C VAL A 48 2.59 -4.65 -11.04
N ALA A 49 1.56 -5.25 -10.41
CA ALA A 49 1.41 -5.31 -8.96
C ALA A 49 1.46 -6.75 -8.42
N ASP A 50 1.98 -7.70 -9.21
CA ASP A 50 2.03 -9.13 -8.86
C ASP A 50 2.93 -9.42 -7.64
N GLU A 51 3.77 -8.45 -7.27
CA GLU A 51 4.68 -8.50 -6.12
C GLU A 51 3.98 -8.21 -4.78
N CYS A 52 2.73 -7.75 -4.81
CA CYS A 52 1.92 -7.57 -3.61
C CYS A 52 1.49 -8.93 -3.03
N SER A 53 2.33 -9.45 -2.15
CA SER A 53 2.51 -10.86 -1.78
C SER A 53 1.38 -11.52 -0.98
N GLY A 54 0.10 -11.30 -1.33
CA GLY A 54 -0.98 -12.00 -0.63
C GLY A 54 -2.41 -11.62 -0.98
N ASN A 55 -2.66 -10.61 -1.81
CA ASN A 55 -4.02 -10.27 -2.24
C ASN A 55 -4.21 -10.62 -3.72
N ILE A 56 -5.31 -11.32 -4.02
CA ILE A 56 -5.75 -11.71 -5.38
C ILE A 56 -6.00 -10.47 -6.26
N ILE A 57 -6.13 -9.30 -5.65
CA ILE A 57 -6.35 -8.03 -6.32
C ILE A 57 -4.99 -7.37 -6.53
N GLN A 58 -4.61 -7.17 -7.80
CA GLN A 58 -3.43 -6.44 -8.25
C GLN A 58 -3.58 -4.96 -7.88
N SER A 59 -3.53 -4.64 -6.60
CA SER A 59 -3.92 -3.34 -6.10
C SER A 59 -2.92 -2.73 -5.13
N TYR A 60 -2.80 -1.41 -5.25
CA TYR A 60 -2.10 -0.58 -4.29
C TYR A 60 -3.11 0.07 -3.35
N LYS A 61 -2.90 -0.06 -2.04
CA LYS A 61 -3.71 0.60 -1.02
C LYS A 61 -3.25 2.04 -0.86
N ILE A 62 -4.14 2.99 -1.09
CA ILE A 62 -3.87 4.41 -0.86
C ILE A 62 -4.12 4.70 0.62
N VAL A 63 -3.24 4.30 1.55
CA VAL A 63 -3.07 4.85 2.92
C VAL A 63 -1.87 4.15 3.57
N PRO A 64 -0.67 4.75 3.64
CA PRO A 64 0.30 4.37 4.65
C PRO A 64 -0.12 4.91 6.03
N ASP A 65 0.35 4.29 7.11
CA ASP A 65 0.36 4.91 8.44
C ASP A 65 0.92 6.35 8.33
N GLY A 66 0.09 7.35 8.64
CA GLY A 66 0.48 8.77 8.62
C GLY A 66 0.07 9.60 7.40
N ALA A 67 -0.69 9.05 6.44
CA ALA A 67 -1.27 9.87 5.36
C ALA A 67 -2.34 10.84 5.91
N THR A 68 -2.27 12.11 5.51
CA THR A 68 -3.32 13.09 5.80
C THR A 68 -4.52 12.89 4.87
N GLU A 69 -5.69 13.41 5.28
CA GLU A 69 -6.89 13.40 4.43
C GLU A 69 -6.66 14.05 3.05
N ASP A 70 -5.85 15.11 2.99
CA ASP A 70 -5.48 15.77 1.74
C ASP A 70 -4.60 14.89 0.85
N GLY A 71 -3.64 14.16 1.44
CA GLY A 71 -2.84 13.17 0.72
C GLY A 71 -3.73 12.09 0.12
N TYR A 72 -4.68 11.57 0.90
CA TYR A 72 -5.65 10.58 0.41
C TYR A 72 -6.48 11.10 -0.77
N LYS A 73 -7.04 12.31 -0.67
CA LYS A 73 -7.82 12.93 -1.75
C LYS A 73 -6.97 13.14 -2.99
N SER A 74 -5.74 13.64 -2.84
CA SER A 74 -4.82 13.89 -3.95
C SER A 74 -4.51 12.60 -4.72
N PHE A 75 -4.18 11.52 -4.02
CA PHE A 75 -3.90 10.23 -4.65
C PHE A 75 -5.11 9.67 -5.39
N THR A 76 -6.27 9.70 -4.74
CA THR A 76 -7.54 9.24 -5.32
C THR A 76 -7.85 10.03 -6.60
N SER A 77 -7.69 11.36 -6.58
CA SER A 77 -7.92 12.21 -7.74
C SER A 77 -6.95 11.92 -8.88
N ILE A 78 -5.67 11.71 -8.61
CA ILE A 78 -4.67 11.37 -9.65
C ILE A 78 -5.01 10.01 -10.28
N ALA A 79 -5.26 8.99 -9.46
CA ALA A 79 -5.58 7.65 -9.94
C ALA A 79 -6.87 7.63 -10.78
N LEU A 80 -7.93 8.29 -10.30
CA LEU A 80 -9.20 8.37 -11.02
C LEU A 80 -9.07 9.15 -12.34
N THR A 81 -8.30 10.23 -12.33
CA THR A 81 -8.00 11.00 -13.55
C THR A 81 -7.27 10.11 -14.56
N ALA A 82 -6.26 9.36 -14.12
CA ALA A 82 -5.51 8.48 -15.00
C ALA A 82 -6.37 7.37 -15.59
N GLN A 83 -7.21 6.72 -14.78
CA GLN A 83 -8.15 5.71 -15.23
C GLN A 83 -9.11 6.26 -16.29
N THR A 84 -9.76 7.40 -16.01
CA THR A 84 -10.82 7.95 -16.86
C THR A 84 -10.29 8.60 -18.15
N SER A 85 -9.05 9.08 -18.14
CA SER A 85 -8.42 9.73 -19.30
C SER A 85 -7.44 8.82 -20.06
N GLY A 86 -7.25 7.57 -19.62
CA GLY A 86 -6.31 6.64 -20.23
C GLY A 86 -4.83 7.01 -20.03
N LYS A 87 -4.52 7.90 -19.07
CA LYS A 87 -3.14 8.29 -18.76
C LYS A 87 -2.43 7.23 -17.93
N GLN A 88 -1.11 7.27 -17.98
CA GLN A 88 -0.26 6.37 -17.22
C GLN A 88 0.11 6.99 -15.87
N VAL A 89 0.18 6.13 -14.86
CA VAL A 89 0.73 6.46 -13.54
C VAL A 89 1.90 5.55 -13.22
N GLN A 90 2.73 6.02 -12.29
CA GLN A 90 3.74 5.26 -11.60
C GLN A 90 3.52 5.43 -10.10
N VAL A 91 3.61 4.33 -9.37
CA VAL A 91 3.35 4.26 -7.93
C VAL A 91 4.62 3.81 -7.21
N GLU A 92 5.05 4.58 -6.20
CA GLU A 92 6.00 4.15 -5.17
C GLU A 92 5.19 3.53 -4.02
N TYR A 93 5.54 2.31 -3.60
CA TYR A 93 4.78 1.53 -2.62
C TYR A 93 5.70 0.65 -1.77
N ASP A 94 5.23 0.14 -0.63
CA ASP A 94 5.91 -0.98 0.05
C ASP A 94 5.50 -2.31 -0.57
N ASN A 95 6.43 -3.22 -0.83
CA ASN A 95 6.10 -4.59 -1.27
C ASN A 95 5.72 -5.52 -0.11
N GLY A 96 5.26 -4.97 1.02
CA GLY A 96 4.83 -5.73 2.18
C GLY A 96 3.40 -6.27 1.99
N PRO A 97 2.86 -6.98 3.00
CA PRO A 97 1.49 -7.50 2.96
C PRO A 97 0.42 -6.42 2.78
N GLY A 98 0.74 -5.16 3.10
CA GLY A 98 -0.13 -4.01 2.99
C GLY A 98 -0.20 -3.41 1.58
N CYS A 99 0.91 -3.41 0.84
CA CYS A 99 1.03 -2.73 -0.44
C CYS A 99 0.55 -1.29 -0.44
N TYR A 100 1.05 -0.51 0.52
CA TYR A 100 0.66 0.88 0.70
C TYR A 100 1.42 1.78 -0.28
N ALA A 101 0.67 2.59 -1.02
CA ALA A 101 1.22 3.58 -1.92
C ALA A 101 1.69 4.83 -1.15
N TYR A 102 2.97 5.17 -1.30
CA TYR A 102 3.60 6.38 -0.73
C TYR A 102 3.65 7.56 -1.69
N ARG A 103 3.62 7.28 -3.00
CA ARG A 103 3.63 8.31 -4.04
C ARG A 103 2.92 7.82 -5.30
N ILE A 104 2.18 8.70 -5.94
CA ILE A 104 1.66 8.50 -7.29
C ILE A 104 2.11 9.66 -8.20
N ILE A 105 2.55 9.32 -9.40
CA ILE A 105 2.97 10.28 -10.42
C ILE A 105 2.17 9.95 -11.68
N MET A 106 1.60 10.96 -12.35
CA MET A 106 0.86 10.81 -13.59
C MET A 106 1.59 11.52 -14.73
N LYS A 107 1.56 10.92 -15.93
CA LYS A 107 2.10 11.48 -17.17
C LYS A 107 1.05 12.21 -18.00
#